data_AF-A0A645DF15-F1
#
_entry.id   AF-A0A645DF15-F1
#
_cell.length_a   1.000
_cell.length_b   1.000
_cell.length_c   1.000
_cell.angle_alpha   90.00
_cell.angle_beta   90.00
_cell.angle_gamma   90.00
#
_symmetry.space_group_name_H-M   'P 1'
#
loop_
_entity.id
_entity.type
_entity.pdbx_description
1 polymer ?
#
loop_
_entity_poly.entity_id
_entity_poly.type
_entity_poly.pdbx_seq_one_letter_code
_entity_poly.pdbx_strand_id
1 'polypeptide(L)'
;MYRHETDGIAECISYGTAERWYLRFTAEGVGSWVKVQNQIYAPTKYHPALGTGWWNYKDWGGGDFAYVSYLKTSENVVSIQGLLYVEYDYGINNAVIFSLPEGYRPTGTLIFNQRSDSSVEHSRIEIHSDGTVTFNGATNSISWVSLAGITFLAEN
;
A
#
# COMPACT_ATOMS: atom_id res chain seq x y z
N MET A 1 -38.95 -19.68 -18.69
CA MET A 1 -37.61 -19.51 -19.28
C MET A 1 -36.98 -18.32 -18.55
N TYR A 2 -36.15 -18.55 -17.53
CA TYR A 2 -35.45 -17.48 -16.83
C TYR A 2 -34.20 -17.13 -17.65
N ARG A 3 -34.14 -15.91 -18.19
CA ARG A 3 -32.97 -15.41 -18.93
C ARG A 3 -32.12 -14.64 -17.92
N HIS A 4 -30.96 -15.19 -17.59
CA HIS A 4 -29.95 -14.52 -16.80
C HIS A 4 -29.16 -13.63 -17.76
N GLU A 5 -29.43 -12.33 -17.78
CA GLU A 5 -28.64 -11.35 -18.51
C GLU A 5 -27.59 -10.80 -17.54
N THR A 6 -26.35 -11.29 -17.65
CA THR A 6 -25.23 -10.65 -16.95
C THR A 6 -24.67 -9.57 -17.85
N ASP A 7 -25.00 -8.31 -17.53
CA ASP A 7 -24.32 -7.13 -18.06
C ASP A 7 -22.80 -7.28 -17.84
N GLY A 8 -22.05 -7.45 -18.92
CA GLY A 8 -20.59 -7.50 -18.88
C GLY A 8 -20.01 -6.09 -18.91
N ILE A 9 -19.30 -5.70 -17.84
CA ILE A 9 -18.48 -4.48 -17.83
C ILE A 9 -17.09 -4.80 -18.39
N ALA A 10 -16.71 -4.14 -19.48
CA ALA A 10 -15.32 -4.12 -19.95
C ALA A 10 -14.67 -2.83 -19.45
N GLU A 11 -13.68 -2.95 -18.57
CA GLU A 11 -12.98 -1.80 -18.00
C GLU A 11 -11.80 -1.41 -18.91
N CYS A 12 -11.83 -0.20 -19.44
CA CYS A 12 -10.68 0.41 -20.11
C CYS A 12 -10.32 1.68 -19.34
N ILE A 13 -9.18 1.66 -18.63
CA ILE A 13 -8.72 2.78 -17.80
C ILE A 13 -7.72 3.60 -18.60
N SER A 14 -8.04 4.86 -18.92
CA SER A 14 -7.02 5.83 -19.32
C SER A 14 -6.57 6.62 -18.08
N TYR A 15 -5.25 6.74 -17.89
CA TYR A 15 -4.69 7.54 -16.80
C TYR A 15 -4.39 8.95 -17.30
N GLY A 16 -5.18 9.91 -16.83
CA GLY A 16 -5.08 11.33 -17.11
C GLY A 16 -6.11 12.08 -16.26
N THR A 17 -5.74 13.22 -15.71
CA THR A 17 -6.44 13.90 -14.62
C THR A 17 -7.94 14.11 -14.83
N ALA A 18 -8.73 13.66 -13.84
CA ALA A 18 -10.10 14.01 -13.47
C ALA A 18 -11.30 13.44 -14.25
N GLU A 19 -11.13 12.71 -15.36
CA GLU A 19 -12.28 12.11 -16.05
C GLU A 19 -12.09 10.62 -16.31
N ARG A 20 -12.99 9.79 -15.76
CA ARG A 20 -13.07 8.36 -16.06
C ARG A 20 -14.33 8.08 -16.87
N TRP A 21 -14.15 7.34 -17.95
CA TRP A 21 -15.21 6.93 -18.88
C TRP A 21 -15.16 5.41 -19.02
N TYR A 22 -16.31 4.75 -18.99
CA TYR A 22 -16.42 3.35 -19.38
C TYR A 22 -17.39 3.19 -20.55
N LEU A 23 -17.08 2.22 -21.40
CA LEU A 23 -17.96 1.79 -22.47
C LEU A 23 -18.92 0.74 -21.91
N ARG A 24 -20.19 1.09 -21.76
CA ARG A 24 -21.25 0.16 -21.34
C ARG A 24 -21.94 -0.38 -22.59
N PHE A 25 -22.07 -1.70 -22.67
CA PHE A 25 -22.90 -2.36 -23.68
C PHE A 25 -24.27 -2.68 -23.09
N THR A 26 -25.35 -2.40 -23.82
CA THR A 26 -26.67 -2.93 -23.47
C THR A 26 -26.78 -4.40 -23.87
N ALA A 27 -27.81 -5.10 -23.38
CA ALA A 27 -28.13 -6.46 -23.81
C ALA A 27 -28.40 -6.56 -25.33
N GLU A 28 -28.73 -5.45 -26.00
CA GLU A 28 -28.86 -5.37 -27.46
C GLU A 28 -27.53 -5.07 -28.18
N GLY A 29 -26.40 -5.00 -27.46
CA GLY A 29 -25.07 -4.78 -28.04
C GLY A 29 -24.76 -3.31 -28.35
N VAL A 30 -25.57 -2.36 -27.88
CA VAL A 30 -25.31 -0.93 -28.10
C VAL A 30 -24.30 -0.43 -27.08
N GLY A 31 -23.15 0.04 -27.56
CA GLY A 31 -22.13 0.68 -26.74
C GLY A 31 -22.45 2.15 -26.49
N SER A 32 -22.46 2.58 -25.23
CA SER A 32 -22.53 3.98 -24.84
C SER A 32 -21.37 4.35 -23.91
N TRP A 33 -20.77 5.52 -24.15
CA TRP A 33 -19.79 6.09 -23.24
C TRP A 33 -20.50 6.70 -22.05
N VAL A 34 -20.23 6.20 -20.85
CA VAL A 34 -20.80 6.72 -19.61
C VAL A 34 -19.73 7.49 -18.86
N LYS A 35 -20.01 8.77 -18.57
CA LYS A 35 -19.17 9.59 -17.70
C LYS A 35 -19.42 9.19 -16.25
N VAL A 36 -18.39 8.79 -15.54
CA VAL A 36 -18.53 8.53 -14.10
C VAL A 36 -18.49 9.87 -13.37
N GLN A 37 -19.66 10.42 -13.08
CA GLN A 37 -19.78 11.60 -12.20
C GLN A 37 -19.65 11.24 -10.72
N ASN A 38 -19.72 9.95 -10.38
CA ASN A 38 -19.48 9.50 -9.02
C ASN A 38 -17.97 9.30 -8.84
N GLN A 39 -17.34 10.27 -8.21
CA GLN A 39 -15.96 10.22 -7.77
C GLN A 39 -15.74 8.91 -7.00
N ILE A 40 -15.25 7.86 -7.67
CA ILE A 40 -14.60 6.75 -6.98
C ILE A 40 -13.34 7.40 -6.42
N TYR A 41 -13.45 7.95 -5.22
CA TYR A 41 -12.33 8.55 -4.51
C TYR A 41 -11.28 7.45 -4.45
N ALA A 42 -10.25 7.55 -5.28
CA ALA A 42 -9.06 6.75 -5.07
C ALA A 42 -8.65 7.02 -3.62
N PRO A 43 -8.47 5.98 -2.80
CA PRO A 43 -8.25 6.16 -1.38
C PRO A 43 -7.06 7.10 -1.19
N THR A 44 -7.24 8.11 -0.33
CA THR A 44 -6.20 9.10 -0.11
C THR A 44 -4.95 8.40 0.41
N LYS A 45 -3.84 8.66 -0.28
CA LYS A 45 -2.53 8.14 0.05
C LYS A 45 -1.85 9.11 1.01
N TYR A 46 -1.37 8.61 2.14
CA TYR A 46 -0.68 9.39 3.17
C TYR A 46 0.79 8.97 3.24
N HIS A 47 1.64 9.93 3.60
CA HIS A 47 3.06 9.70 3.88
C HIS A 47 3.26 9.82 5.39
N PRO A 48 3.65 8.75 6.10
CA PRO A 48 3.88 8.81 7.53
C PRO A 48 5.13 9.62 7.87
N ALA A 49 5.15 10.20 9.06
CA ALA A 49 6.40 10.63 9.67
C ALA A 49 7.22 9.38 10.02
N LEU A 50 8.43 9.30 9.50
CA LEU A 50 9.33 8.18 9.76
C LEU A 50 10.07 8.39 11.10
N GLY A 51 10.29 7.30 11.81
CA GLY A 51 11.08 7.25 13.03
C GLY A 51 12.55 7.54 12.77
N THR A 52 13.30 7.79 13.83
CA THR A 52 14.73 8.06 13.75
C THR A 52 15.47 6.93 13.04
N GLY A 53 16.37 7.28 12.12
CA GLY A 53 17.16 6.30 11.37
C GLY A 53 16.47 5.73 10.13
N TRP A 54 15.25 6.19 9.81
CA TRP A 54 14.49 5.75 8.63
C TRP A 54 14.21 6.92 7.69
N TRP A 55 14.40 6.69 6.39
CA TRP A 55 14.12 7.68 5.35
C TRP A 55 13.41 7.04 4.16
N ASN A 56 12.74 7.87 3.36
CA ASN A 56 12.39 7.42 2.02
C ASN A 56 13.67 7.20 1.24
N TYR A 57 13.80 6.04 0.60
CA TYR A 57 15.01 5.69 -0.13
C TYR A 57 15.36 6.70 -1.22
N LYS A 58 14.32 7.29 -1.85
CA LYS A 58 14.45 8.36 -2.85
C LYS A 58 15.15 9.61 -2.31
N ASP A 59 14.92 9.98 -1.04
CA ASP A 59 15.50 11.19 -0.44
C ASP A 59 16.98 11.00 -0.08
N TRP A 60 17.41 9.75 0.11
CA TRP A 60 18.82 9.40 0.40
C TRP A 60 19.70 9.33 -0.87
N GLY A 61 19.18 9.75 -2.02
CA GLY A 61 19.89 9.65 -3.31
C GLY A 61 19.71 8.31 -4.02
N GLY A 62 18.78 7.48 -3.53
CA GLY A 62 18.30 6.30 -4.25
C GLY A 62 17.45 6.69 -5.47
N GLY A 63 17.34 5.78 -6.45
CA GLY A 63 16.61 6.00 -7.71
C GLY A 63 15.11 6.36 -7.55
N ASP A 64 14.35 6.28 -8.64
CA ASP A 64 12.94 6.75 -8.68
C ASP A 64 11.94 5.76 -8.03
N PHE A 65 12.20 5.38 -6.78
CA PHE A 65 11.35 4.51 -5.99
C PHE A 65 10.21 5.30 -5.32
N ALA A 66 9.10 4.62 -5.07
CA ALA A 66 7.95 5.22 -4.40
C ALA A 66 8.28 5.57 -2.93
N TYR A 67 7.81 6.74 -2.51
CA TYR A 67 7.78 7.14 -1.09
C TYR A 67 7.01 6.14 -0.24
N VAL A 68 7.45 6.00 1.01
CA VAL A 68 6.70 5.26 2.02
C VAL A 68 5.35 5.90 2.21
N SER A 69 4.33 5.05 2.22
CA SER A 69 2.96 5.52 2.24
C SER A 69 1.97 4.43 2.60
N TYR A 70 0.82 4.87 3.11
CA TYR A 70 -0.30 4.01 3.38
C TYR A 70 -1.61 4.61 2.85
N LEU A 71 -2.58 3.76 2.57
CA LEU A 71 -3.94 4.14 2.20
C LEU A 71 -4.92 3.10 2.75
N LYS A 72 -6.20 3.45 2.83
CA LYS A 72 -7.27 2.53 3.21
C LYS A 72 -8.44 2.64 2.24
N THR A 73 -8.93 1.51 1.72
CA THR A 73 -10.08 1.47 0.82
C THR A 73 -11.41 1.59 1.58
N SER A 74 -12.51 1.75 0.86
CA SER A 74 -13.88 1.72 1.42
C SER A 74 -14.23 0.38 2.08
N GLU A 75 -13.54 -0.70 1.70
CA GLU A 75 -13.71 -2.06 2.22
C GLU A 75 -12.80 -2.33 3.43
N ASN A 76 -12.26 -1.27 4.07
CA ASN A 76 -11.36 -1.34 5.22
C ASN A 76 -10.03 -2.09 4.96
N VAL A 77 -9.61 -2.22 3.70
CA VAL A 77 -8.29 -2.78 3.37
C VAL A 77 -7.25 -1.68 3.42
N VAL A 78 -6.28 -1.82 4.32
CA VAL A 78 -5.10 -0.97 4.39
C VAL A 78 -4.01 -1.54 3.50
N SER A 79 -3.37 -0.68 2.72
CA SER A 79 -2.19 -1.02 1.94
C SER A 79 -1.04 -0.11 2.33
N ILE A 80 0.14 -0.70 2.53
CA ILE A 80 1.40 0.01 2.76
C ILE A 80 2.32 -0.29 1.57
N GLN A 81 3.08 0.71 1.15
CA GLN A 81 4.03 0.59 0.05
C GLN A 81 5.22 1.55 0.22
N GLY A 82 6.20 1.40 -0.67
CA GLY A 82 7.38 2.25 -0.74
C GLY A 82 8.67 1.51 -0.42
N LEU A 83 9.79 2.20 -0.58
CA LEU A 83 11.12 1.70 -0.25
C LEU A 83 11.74 2.58 0.83
N LEU A 84 12.14 1.95 1.93
CA LEU A 84 12.87 2.59 3.02
C LEU A 84 14.37 2.51 2.79
N TYR A 85 15.07 3.59 3.11
CA TYR A 85 16.47 3.58 3.50
C TYR A 85 16.55 3.47 5.03
N VAL A 86 17.57 2.77 5.52
CA VAL A 86 17.89 2.73 6.95
C VAL A 86 19.35 3.08 7.17
N GLU A 87 19.62 3.90 8.17
CA GLU A 87 20.97 4.13 8.65
C GLU A 87 21.48 2.90 9.39
N TYR A 88 22.76 2.61 9.24
CA TYR A 88 23.40 1.34 9.61
C TYR A 88 23.10 0.86 11.04
N ASP A 89 22.98 1.77 12.00
CA ASP A 89 22.76 1.46 13.42
C ASP A 89 21.27 1.34 13.80
N TYR A 90 20.34 1.59 12.87
CA TYR A 90 18.90 1.62 13.13
C TYR A 90 18.14 0.43 12.52
N GLY A 91 18.78 -0.34 11.64
CA GLY A 91 18.25 -1.59 11.09
C GLY A 91 18.30 -2.75 12.09
N ILE A 92 17.85 -2.55 13.32
CA ILE A 92 17.90 -3.53 14.41
C ILE A 92 16.51 -4.04 14.78
N ASN A 93 16.45 -5.17 15.49
CA ASN A 93 15.17 -5.76 15.93
C ASN A 93 14.36 -4.79 16.81
N ASN A 94 13.05 -4.79 16.60
CA ASN A 94 12.06 -3.91 17.23
C ASN A 94 12.25 -2.40 16.96
N ALA A 95 13.03 -2.02 15.95
CA ALA A 95 13.14 -0.61 15.56
C ALA A 95 11.80 -0.10 15.00
N VAL A 96 11.31 1.01 15.54
CA VAL A 96 10.05 1.63 15.08
C VAL A 96 10.32 2.40 13.78
N ILE A 97 9.59 2.05 12.73
CA ILE A 97 9.66 2.71 11.43
C ILE A 97 8.69 3.90 11.40
N PHE A 98 7.43 3.69 11.77
CA PHE A 98 6.40 4.72 11.91
C PHE A 98 5.19 4.15 12.66
N SER A 99 4.16 4.97 12.87
CA SER A 99 2.89 4.54 13.45
C SER A 99 1.71 4.86 12.54
N LEU A 100 0.77 3.92 12.46
CA LEU A 100 -0.52 4.10 11.80
C LEU A 100 -1.50 4.79 12.75
N PRO A 101 -2.30 5.74 12.25
CA PRO A 101 -3.39 6.33 13.03
C PRO A 101 -4.49 5.30 13.32
N GLU A 102 -5.32 5.59 14.32
CA GLU A 102 -6.54 4.82 14.62
C GLU A 102 -7.41 4.70 13.37
N GLY A 103 -8.04 3.52 13.20
CA GLY A 103 -8.81 3.18 12.02
C GLY A 103 -7.99 2.71 10.82
N TYR A 104 -6.65 2.70 10.90
CA TYR A 104 -5.74 2.08 9.92
C TYR A 104 -4.96 0.90 10.49
N ARG A 105 -5.18 0.55 11.77
CA ARG A 105 -4.41 -0.45 12.51
C ARG A 105 -5.03 -1.82 12.34
N PRO A 106 -4.28 -2.93 12.45
CA PRO A 106 -4.87 -4.26 12.52
C PRO A 106 -5.44 -4.54 13.92
N THR A 107 -6.31 -5.54 14.05
CA THR A 107 -6.86 -5.97 15.36
C THR A 107 -5.87 -6.75 16.23
N GLY A 108 -4.76 -7.23 15.65
CA GLY A 108 -3.69 -7.94 16.34
C GLY A 108 -2.37 -7.76 15.61
N THR A 109 -1.26 -8.23 16.19
CA THR A 109 0.04 -8.12 15.54
C THR A 109 0.11 -8.98 14.28
N LEU A 110 0.37 -8.34 13.15
CA LEU A 110 0.58 -8.99 11.86
C LEU A 110 2.07 -9.02 11.54
N ILE A 111 2.50 -10.11 10.88
CA ILE A 111 3.89 -10.37 10.49
C ILE A 111 3.95 -10.48 8.98
N PHE A 112 4.82 -9.68 8.34
CA PHE A 112 5.07 -9.71 6.91
C PHE A 112 6.53 -10.01 6.63
N ASN A 113 6.80 -11.03 5.82
CA ASN A 113 8.12 -11.24 5.24
C ASN A 113 8.32 -10.23 4.09
N GLN A 114 9.37 -9.44 4.15
CA GLN A 114 9.67 -8.39 3.17
C GLN A 114 11.07 -8.53 2.62
N ARG A 115 11.24 -8.17 1.34
CA ARG A 115 12.56 -8.08 0.73
C ARG A 115 13.34 -6.94 1.36
N SER A 116 14.57 -7.23 1.75
CA SER A 116 15.55 -6.25 2.22
C SER A 116 16.88 -6.45 1.50
N ASP A 117 17.86 -5.64 1.90
CA ASP A 117 19.23 -5.67 1.37
C ASP A 117 19.76 -7.07 1.02
N SER A 118 20.60 -7.10 -0.01
CA SER A 118 21.22 -8.29 -0.60
C SER A 118 21.91 -9.23 0.39
N SER A 119 22.39 -8.72 1.53
CA SER A 119 23.10 -9.51 2.55
C SER A 119 22.19 -10.34 3.46
N VAL A 120 20.96 -9.85 3.73
CA VAL A 120 19.98 -10.51 4.61
C VAL A 120 18.84 -11.12 3.80
N GLU A 121 18.58 -10.57 2.61
CA GLU A 121 17.57 -10.97 1.63
C GLU A 121 16.12 -10.78 2.07
N HIS A 122 15.77 -11.21 3.28
CA HIS A 122 14.43 -11.12 3.84
C HIS A 122 14.45 -10.63 5.27
N SER A 123 13.60 -9.65 5.55
CA SER A 123 13.35 -9.12 6.89
C SER A 123 11.88 -9.31 7.24
N ARG A 124 11.54 -8.99 8.49
CA ARG A 124 10.20 -9.06 9.03
C ARG A 124 9.72 -7.66 9.36
N ILE A 125 8.59 -7.27 8.77
CA ILE A 125 7.85 -6.09 9.20
C ILE A 125 6.71 -6.58 10.09
N GLU A 126 6.61 -6.01 11.28
CA GLU A 126 5.49 -6.27 12.18
C GLU A 126 4.61 -5.02 12.27
N ILE A 127 3.30 -5.24 12.27
CA ILE A 127 2.32 -4.17 12.47
C ILE A 127 1.53 -4.55 13.70
N HIS A 128 1.73 -3.82 14.79
CA HIS A 128 1.08 -4.07 16.06
C HIS A 128 -0.33 -3.45 16.09
N SER A 129 -1.18 -3.94 16.99
CA SER A 129 -2.56 -3.46 17.13
C SER A 129 -2.66 -2.01 17.62
N ASP A 130 -1.61 -1.47 18.23
CA ASP A 130 -1.51 -0.04 18.58
C ASP A 130 -1.11 0.83 17.37
N GLY A 131 -0.91 0.23 16.20
CA GLY A 131 -0.53 0.88 14.95
C GLY A 131 0.98 1.03 14.76
N THR A 132 1.81 0.64 15.73
CA THR A 132 3.26 0.70 15.58
C THR A 132 3.72 -0.26 14.48
N VAL A 133 4.54 0.23 13.56
CA VAL A 133 5.16 -0.56 12.49
C VAL A 133 6.63 -0.72 12.83
N THR A 134 7.07 -1.96 13.05
CA THR A 134 8.45 -2.26 13.47
C THR A 134 9.19 -3.10 12.45
N PHE A 135 10.51 -2.90 12.42
CA PHE A 135 11.45 -3.69 11.67
C PHE A 135 12.06 -4.78 12.55
N ASN A 136 12.17 -6.00 12.02
CA ASN A 136 12.73 -7.17 12.67
C ASN A 136 13.47 -8.07 11.67
N GLY A 137 14.28 -8.98 12.16
CA GLY A 137 14.90 -10.05 11.37
C GLY A 137 16.22 -9.68 10.70
N ALA A 138 16.80 -8.50 10.98
CA ALA A 138 18.18 -8.23 10.63
C ALA A 138 19.13 -8.99 11.56
N THR A 139 20.01 -9.80 10.97
CA THR A 139 21.17 -10.38 11.66
C THR A 139 22.44 -9.54 11.44
N ASN A 140 22.42 -8.64 10.45
CA ASN A 140 23.47 -7.70 10.08
C ASN A 140 22.81 -6.37 9.68
N SER A 141 23.60 -5.30 9.60
CA SER A 141 23.11 -4.02 9.10
C SER A 141 22.64 -4.14 7.65
N ILE A 142 21.42 -3.66 7.40
CA ILE A 142 20.83 -3.53 6.08
C ILE A 142 20.86 -2.06 5.65
N SER A 143 20.70 -1.78 4.35
CA SER A 143 20.65 -0.42 3.81
C SER A 143 19.27 -0.04 3.26
N TRP A 144 18.40 -1.03 3.03
CA TRP A 144 17.03 -0.81 2.56
C TRP A 144 16.10 -1.96 2.88
N VAL A 145 14.80 -1.65 2.94
CA VAL A 145 13.70 -2.62 3.07
C VAL A 145 12.50 -2.16 2.27
N SER A 146 11.90 -3.09 1.51
CA SER A 146 10.66 -2.86 0.78
C SER A 146 9.46 -2.98 1.72
N LEU A 147 8.47 -2.10 1.56
CA LEU A 147 7.14 -2.25 2.16
C LEU A 147 6.07 -2.59 1.13
N ALA A 148 6.44 -2.73 -0.15
CA ALA A 148 5.50 -3.01 -1.22
C ALA A 148 4.78 -4.35 -1.02
N GLY A 149 3.46 -4.34 -1.23
CA GLY A 149 2.63 -5.54 -1.17
C GLY A 149 2.08 -5.88 0.22
N ILE A 150 2.37 -5.07 1.24
CA ILE A 150 1.73 -5.22 2.55
C ILE A 150 0.27 -4.77 2.46
N THR A 151 -0.66 -5.68 2.71
CA THR A 151 -2.09 -5.41 2.79
C THR A 151 -2.74 -6.18 3.93
N PHE A 152 -3.69 -5.54 4.61
CA PHE A 152 -4.44 -6.14 5.73
C PHE A 152 -5.76 -5.42 5.98
N LEU A 153 -6.62 -6.01 6.81
CA LEU A 153 -7.86 -5.37 7.26
C LEU A 153 -7.62 -4.48 8.47
N ALA A 154 -8.14 -3.26 8.42
CA ALA A 154 -8.16 -2.38 9.58
C ALA A 154 -9.09 -2.90 10.68
N GLU A 155 -8.85 -2.43 11.91
CA GLU A 155 -9.77 -2.49 13.03
C GLU A 155 -11.12 -1.86 12.65
N ASN A 156 -12.20 -2.43 13.22
CA ASN A 156 -13.57 -2.00 12.99
C ASN A 156 -13.93 -0.77 13.82
#